data_AF-A0AAN5L893-F1
#
_entry.id   AF-A0AAN5L893-F1
#
_cell.length_a   1.000
_cell.length_b   1.000
_cell.length_c   1.000
_cell.angle_alpha   90.00
_cell.angle_beta   90.00
_cell.angle_gamma   90.00
#
_symmetry.space_group_name_H-M   'P 1'
#
loop_
_entity.id
_entity.type
_entity.pdbx_description
1 polymer ?
#
loop_
_entity_poly.entity_id
_entity_poly.type
_entity_poly.pdbx_seq_one_letter_code
_entity_poly.pdbx_strand_id
1 'polypeptide(L)'
;MRSLTLLSLIVLLTGCGNLTRSDYQRPLLSVPEDWQRTEGQSAELASEKAGRWWDRFGDERLSRVMGQVLESNNDLAAAALTLRQARISAGLARTNISPDATLNGAGSNSKPLNSGGSQESYSASLSLSYELDLWGKLARVREQSEWEAIASEQDYRATILSTIDTTAQLYWNIALLNQQMAYQAASLDIARQTLAQIESWQRVGKVGLLDVLQSRQTVISRQNQLLSLKQQRAISRNALALLLNRPPAQHSDEAPALDVHQRVAIASATPLAALASRPDLQAAESRLRAALAGSDAARLSFYPTLSLQGTLSAGSQIFHQWFNDPLRTVGSSVGAPFIQWNTVQLTAEQASVKVQQEAVNFRRTAYTALSEVDDAMEKRLNADEQRERLLQSLQLGQRRLTLTESRYRAGAVDYQTLLNAQDALLDVQNSLAQNQYDYLYATLQLWLAQGGNNPQQRISQNESQ
;
A
#
# COMPACT_ATOMS: atom_id res chain seq x y z
N MET A 1 53.83 -32.58 5.60
CA MET A 1 52.91 -33.28 4.66
C MET A 1 51.46 -33.23 5.12
N ARG A 2 51.12 -33.52 6.40
CA ARG A 2 49.73 -33.40 6.93
C ARG A 2 49.10 -32.01 6.84
N SER A 3 49.89 -30.93 6.93
CA SER A 3 49.42 -29.54 6.81
C SER A 3 49.11 -29.12 5.37
N LEU A 4 49.87 -29.61 4.37
CA LEU A 4 49.59 -29.33 2.96
C LEU A 4 48.35 -30.07 2.45
N THR A 5 48.09 -31.29 2.93
CA THR A 5 46.86 -32.05 2.61
C THR A 5 45.61 -31.44 3.23
N LEU A 6 45.72 -30.77 4.38
CA LEU A 6 44.60 -30.05 4.99
C LEU A 6 44.26 -28.78 4.19
N LEU A 7 45.28 -28.07 3.71
CA LEU A 7 45.13 -26.84 2.94
C LEU A 7 44.51 -27.10 1.54
N SER A 8 44.92 -28.17 0.85
CA SER A 8 44.31 -28.55 -0.44
C SER A 8 42.88 -29.05 -0.29
N LEU A 9 42.55 -29.73 0.81
CA LEU A 9 41.16 -30.13 1.11
C LEU A 9 40.28 -28.89 1.37
N ILE A 10 40.76 -27.90 2.12
CA ILE A 10 40.04 -26.64 2.38
C ILE A 10 39.75 -25.87 1.08
N VAL A 11 40.71 -25.79 0.15
CA VAL A 11 40.53 -25.09 -1.14
C VAL A 11 39.53 -25.82 -2.05
N LEU A 12 39.49 -27.16 -2.03
CA LEU A 12 38.52 -27.95 -2.79
C LEU A 12 37.09 -27.85 -2.23
N LEU A 13 36.93 -27.64 -0.91
CA LEU A 13 35.62 -27.49 -0.27
C LEU A 13 35.00 -26.09 -0.48
N THR A 14 35.81 -25.03 -0.66
CA THR A 14 35.27 -23.67 -0.87
C THR A 14 34.71 -23.41 -2.28
N GLY A 15 34.95 -24.30 -3.25
CA GLY A 15 34.53 -24.12 -4.65
C GLY A 15 33.12 -24.60 -4.98
N CYS A 16 32.56 -25.57 -4.24
CA CYS A 16 31.34 -26.26 -4.65
C CYS A 16 30.03 -25.49 -4.37
N GLY A 17 29.99 -24.60 -3.37
CA GLY A 17 28.76 -23.90 -2.98
C GLY A 17 28.28 -22.80 -3.95
N ASN A 18 29.15 -22.33 -4.85
CA ASN A 18 28.80 -21.31 -5.84
C ASN A 18 28.17 -21.93 -7.12
N LEU A 19 28.37 -23.23 -7.34
CA LEU A 19 27.85 -23.96 -8.51
C LEU A 19 26.36 -24.35 -8.36
N THR A 20 25.77 -24.15 -7.18
CA THR A 20 24.41 -24.58 -6.84
C THR A 20 23.41 -23.41 -6.76
N ARG A 21 23.85 -22.17 -7.07
CA ARG A 21 22.99 -20.99 -7.19
C ARG A 21 22.44 -20.89 -8.60
N SER A 22 21.14 -20.70 -8.74
CA SER A 22 20.56 -20.28 -10.01
C SER A 22 20.76 -18.77 -10.21
N ASP A 23 21.24 -18.37 -11.39
CA ASP A 23 21.34 -16.95 -11.73
C ASP A 23 19.95 -16.34 -11.92
N TYR A 24 19.72 -15.19 -11.28
CA TYR A 24 18.48 -14.45 -11.47
C TYR A 24 18.42 -13.83 -12.87
N GLN A 25 17.42 -14.23 -13.64
CA GLN A 25 17.08 -13.60 -14.91
C GLN A 25 15.76 -12.87 -14.75
N ARG A 26 15.77 -11.55 -15.01
CA ARG A 26 14.54 -10.76 -14.98
C ARG A 26 13.60 -11.26 -16.10
N PRO A 27 12.31 -11.52 -15.80
CA PRO A 27 11.34 -11.89 -16.83
C PRO A 27 11.29 -10.83 -17.94
N LEU A 28 11.20 -11.28 -19.20
CA LEU A 28 11.08 -10.39 -20.35
C LEU A 28 9.75 -9.62 -20.28
N LEU A 29 9.85 -8.29 -20.40
CA LEU A 29 8.73 -7.36 -20.43
C LEU A 29 8.76 -6.59 -21.75
N SER A 30 7.60 -6.42 -22.38
CA SER A 30 7.44 -5.51 -23.52
C SER A 30 7.08 -4.13 -22.99
N VAL A 31 8.07 -3.28 -22.76
CA VAL A 31 7.88 -1.92 -22.26
C VAL A 31 7.95 -0.94 -23.43
N PRO A 32 6.98 -0.03 -23.61
CA PRO A 32 7.06 0.99 -24.65
C PRO A 32 8.18 2.01 -24.35
N GLU A 33 8.74 2.63 -25.39
CA GLU A 33 9.78 3.66 -25.23
C GLU A 33 9.19 4.96 -24.66
N ASP A 34 8.00 5.34 -25.12
CA ASP A 34 7.29 6.56 -24.73
C ASP A 34 5.83 6.27 -24.33
N TRP A 35 5.23 7.18 -23.56
CA TRP A 35 3.80 7.16 -23.26
C TRP A 35 2.98 7.53 -24.48
N GLN A 36 1.76 6.98 -24.58
CA GLN A 36 0.86 7.26 -25.71
C GLN A 36 0.46 8.73 -25.78
N ARG A 37 0.32 9.39 -24.63
CA ARG A 37 -0.04 10.79 -24.49
C ARG A 37 0.98 11.50 -23.61
N THR A 38 1.49 12.63 -24.10
CA THR A 38 2.44 13.47 -23.36
C THR A 38 1.87 14.88 -23.19
N GLU A 39 2.17 15.52 -22.07
CA GLU A 39 1.94 16.96 -21.93
C GLU A 39 2.91 17.71 -22.85
N GLY A 40 2.39 18.49 -23.80
CA GLY A 40 3.22 19.33 -24.66
C GLY A 40 4.01 20.37 -23.86
N GLN A 41 5.32 20.50 -24.14
CA GLN A 41 6.35 21.51 -23.74
C GLN A 41 6.31 22.15 -22.32
N SER A 42 5.42 21.73 -21.42
CA SER A 42 5.25 22.31 -20.08
C SER A 42 6.06 21.57 -19.02
N ALA A 43 6.76 20.50 -19.42
CA ALA A 43 7.57 19.64 -18.55
C ALA A 43 8.84 20.33 -17.99
N GLU A 44 9.27 21.47 -18.56
CA GLU A 44 10.55 22.12 -18.22
C GLU A 44 10.53 22.92 -16.89
N LEU A 45 9.38 23.06 -16.22
CA LEU A 45 9.26 23.91 -15.01
C LEU A 45 8.96 23.16 -13.71
N ALA A 46 9.10 21.83 -13.67
CA ALA A 46 8.97 21.05 -12.44
C ALA A 46 10.20 21.21 -11.52
N SER A 47 10.42 22.43 -11.00
CA SER A 47 11.47 22.76 -10.03
C SER A 47 11.64 21.70 -8.93
N GLU A 48 12.87 21.21 -8.76
CA GLU A 48 13.32 20.23 -7.75
C GLU A 48 13.15 20.69 -6.28
N LYS A 49 12.57 21.87 -6.03
CA LYS A 49 12.61 22.53 -4.71
C LYS A 49 11.48 22.19 -3.72
N ALA A 50 10.48 21.39 -4.08
CA ALA A 50 9.42 21.05 -3.13
C ALA A 50 9.85 19.88 -2.22
N GLY A 51 10.01 20.15 -0.93
CA GLY A 51 10.44 19.14 0.06
C GLY A 51 9.47 17.96 0.21
N ARG A 52 8.15 18.21 0.17
CA ARG A 52 7.11 17.18 0.02
C ARG A 52 6.37 17.45 -1.28
N TRP A 53 6.13 16.42 -2.09
CA TRP A 53 5.57 16.63 -3.42
C TRP A 53 4.17 17.26 -3.41
N TRP A 54 3.32 16.86 -2.47
CA TRP A 54 1.95 17.40 -2.34
C TRP A 54 1.90 18.88 -1.96
N ASP A 55 3.01 19.49 -1.52
CA ASP A 55 3.07 20.95 -1.32
C ASP A 55 2.88 21.72 -2.65
N ARG A 56 3.04 21.05 -3.81
CA ARG A 56 2.78 21.62 -5.15
C ARG A 56 1.30 21.95 -5.41
N PHE A 57 0.38 21.36 -4.65
CA PHE A 57 -1.04 21.75 -4.70
C PHE A 57 -1.32 23.08 -4.00
N GLY A 58 -0.34 23.72 -3.35
CA GLY A 58 -0.49 25.07 -2.80
C GLY A 58 -1.54 25.19 -1.68
N ASP A 59 -1.94 24.07 -1.07
CA ASP A 59 -2.91 24.03 0.01
C ASP A 59 -2.25 23.59 1.33
N GLU A 60 -2.00 24.56 2.22
CA GLU A 60 -1.38 24.30 3.52
C GLU A 60 -2.21 23.37 4.41
N ARG A 61 -3.55 23.35 4.24
CA ARG A 61 -4.44 22.47 5.00
C ARG A 61 -4.23 21.02 4.55
N LEU A 62 -4.13 20.78 3.25
CA LEU A 62 -3.79 19.47 2.69
C LEU A 62 -2.44 18.99 3.27
N SER A 63 -1.41 19.84 3.23
CA SER A 63 -0.08 19.48 3.74
C SER A 63 -0.09 19.14 5.23
N ARG A 64 -0.89 19.85 6.03
CA ARG A 64 -1.06 19.56 7.47
C ARG A 64 -1.78 18.24 7.71
N VAL A 65 -2.88 17.99 7.00
CA VAL A 65 -3.63 16.73 7.10
C VAL A 65 -2.76 15.55 6.68
N MET A 66 -2.05 15.68 5.55
CA MET A 66 -1.15 14.65 5.04
C MET A 66 -0.03 14.33 6.05
N GLY A 67 0.60 15.36 6.62
CA GLY A 67 1.62 15.18 7.66
C GLY A 67 1.08 14.44 8.89
N GLN A 68 -0.09 14.84 9.40
CA GLN A 68 -0.71 14.17 10.55
C GLN A 68 -1.05 12.71 10.25
N VAL A 69 -1.63 12.42 9.08
CA VAL A 69 -1.94 11.03 8.71
C VAL A 69 -0.67 10.19 8.64
N LEU A 70 0.39 10.67 7.98
CA LEU A 70 1.64 9.91 7.87
C LEU A 70 2.33 9.64 9.22
N GLU A 71 2.08 10.47 10.23
CA GLU A 71 2.61 10.30 11.57
C GLU A 71 1.78 9.34 12.45
N SER A 72 0.44 9.33 12.28
CA SER A 72 -0.46 8.63 13.24
C SER A 72 -1.23 7.44 12.65
N ASN A 73 -1.14 7.18 11.35
CA ASN A 73 -1.95 6.16 10.68
C ASN A 73 -1.65 4.73 11.16
N ASN A 74 -2.71 3.97 11.46
CA ASN A 74 -2.59 2.60 11.98
C ASN A 74 -2.14 1.57 10.92
N ASP A 75 -2.48 1.76 9.65
CA ASP A 75 -2.04 0.85 8.58
C ASP A 75 -0.53 0.99 8.34
N LEU A 76 0.01 2.21 8.43
CA LEU A 76 1.45 2.45 8.41
C LEU A 76 2.16 1.83 9.62
N ALA A 77 1.58 1.95 10.81
CA ALA A 77 2.11 1.31 12.01
C ALA A 77 2.12 -0.23 11.86
N ALA A 78 1.04 -0.81 11.34
CA ALA A 78 0.96 -2.25 11.07
C ALA A 78 1.98 -2.70 10.01
N ALA A 79 2.14 -1.94 8.91
CA ALA A 79 3.12 -2.23 7.87
C ALA A 79 4.56 -2.15 8.40
N ALA A 80 4.87 -1.18 9.27
CA ALA A 80 6.17 -1.08 9.92
C ALA A 80 6.47 -2.28 10.83
N LEU A 81 5.46 -2.78 11.56
CA LEU A 81 5.59 -3.99 12.38
C LEU A 81 5.78 -5.25 11.52
N THR A 82 5.08 -5.37 10.40
CA THR A 82 5.29 -6.46 9.42
C THR A 82 6.71 -6.46 8.87
N LEU A 83 7.24 -5.29 8.50
CA LEU A 83 8.64 -5.13 8.09
C LEU A 83 9.61 -5.56 9.19
N ARG A 84 9.36 -5.13 10.43
CA ARG A 84 10.18 -5.53 11.58
C ARG A 84 10.16 -7.06 11.77
N GLN A 85 8.98 -7.68 11.64
CA GLN A 85 8.83 -9.14 11.72
C GLN A 85 9.64 -9.83 10.62
N ALA A 86 9.55 -9.36 9.37
CA ALA A 86 10.31 -9.93 8.25
C ALA A 86 11.83 -9.83 8.47
N ARG A 87 12.32 -8.69 8.99
CA ARG A 87 13.73 -8.51 9.36
C ARG A 87 14.16 -9.44 10.49
N ILE A 88 13.32 -9.67 11.49
CA ILE A 88 13.58 -10.65 12.57
C ILE A 88 13.64 -12.07 11.99
N SER A 89 12.72 -12.45 11.10
CA SER A 89 12.73 -13.75 10.43
C SER A 89 14.01 -13.96 9.61
N ALA A 90 14.48 -12.95 8.89
CA ALA A 90 15.78 -13.00 8.21
C ALA A 90 16.95 -13.14 9.21
N GLY A 91 16.89 -12.44 10.35
CA GLY A 91 17.85 -12.60 11.45
C GLY A 91 17.87 -14.01 12.05
N LEU A 92 16.70 -14.63 12.22
CA LEU A 92 16.57 -16.02 12.67
C LEU A 92 17.13 -16.99 11.63
N ALA A 93 16.84 -16.79 10.33
CA ALA A 93 17.45 -17.61 9.29
C ALA A 93 18.99 -17.51 9.32
N ARG A 94 19.54 -16.33 9.65
CA ARG A 94 20.98 -16.11 9.76
C ARG A 94 21.65 -16.86 10.91
N THR A 95 20.92 -17.27 11.97
CA THR A 95 21.53 -18.00 13.09
C THR A 95 22.01 -19.39 12.71
N ASN A 96 21.61 -19.92 11.55
CA ASN A 96 22.08 -21.20 11.04
C ASN A 96 23.60 -21.26 10.72
N ILE A 97 24.32 -20.13 10.81
CA ILE A 97 25.79 -20.10 10.71
C ILE A 97 26.49 -20.43 12.04
N SER A 98 25.75 -20.42 13.15
CA SER A 98 26.24 -20.74 14.50
C SER A 98 25.66 -22.06 14.99
N PRO A 99 26.37 -22.79 15.88
CA PRO A 99 25.83 -23.97 16.53
C PRO A 99 24.66 -23.60 17.44
N ASP A 100 23.60 -24.43 17.43
CA ASP A 100 22.55 -24.39 18.43
C ASP A 100 23.05 -25.02 19.73
N ALA A 101 22.65 -24.44 20.87
CA ALA A 101 22.99 -24.92 22.20
C ALA A 101 21.72 -25.21 22.99
N THR A 102 21.61 -26.42 23.54
CA THR A 102 20.45 -26.85 24.32
C THR A 102 20.93 -27.40 25.65
N LEU A 103 20.40 -26.85 26.75
CA LEU A 103 20.56 -27.39 28.09
C LEU A 103 19.26 -28.09 28.49
N ASN A 104 19.34 -29.40 28.75
CA ASN A 104 18.22 -30.19 29.21
C ASN A 104 18.49 -30.68 30.64
N GLY A 105 17.44 -30.72 31.45
CA GLY A 105 17.42 -31.39 32.75
C GLY A 105 16.14 -32.21 32.85
N ALA A 106 16.26 -33.47 33.24
CA ALA A 106 15.13 -34.38 33.37
C ALA A 106 15.23 -35.15 34.68
N GLY A 107 14.11 -35.20 35.41
CA GLY A 107 13.91 -36.06 36.57
C GLY A 107 12.71 -36.95 36.30
N SER A 108 12.86 -38.25 36.51
CA SER A 108 11.74 -39.19 36.40
C SER A 108 11.73 -40.12 37.61
N ASN A 109 10.52 -40.52 38.00
CA ASN A 109 10.31 -41.55 39.01
C ASN A 109 9.31 -42.54 38.44
N SER A 110 9.72 -43.80 38.30
CA SER A 110 8.86 -44.88 37.83
C SER A 110 8.70 -45.92 38.92
N LYS A 111 7.44 -46.26 39.25
CA LYS A 111 7.12 -47.31 40.21
C LYS A 111 6.16 -48.33 39.59
N PRO A 112 6.52 -49.61 39.53
CA PRO A 112 5.63 -50.65 39.02
C PRO A 112 4.36 -50.79 39.87
N LEU A 113 3.21 -50.97 39.22
CA LEU A 113 1.90 -51.04 39.91
C LEU A 113 1.67 -52.37 40.67
N ASN A 114 2.30 -53.46 40.23
CA ASN A 114 1.96 -54.82 40.69
C ASN A 114 2.95 -55.38 41.72
N SER A 115 4.21 -54.94 41.70
CA SER A 115 5.23 -55.07 42.76
C SER A 115 6.58 -54.53 42.25
N GLY A 116 7.35 -53.88 43.13
CA GLY A 116 8.67 -53.32 42.79
C GLY A 116 9.00 -52.03 43.54
N GLY A 117 10.29 -51.69 43.62
CA GLY A 117 10.77 -50.43 44.19
C GLY A 117 10.50 -49.23 43.27
N SER A 118 10.51 -48.03 43.84
CA SER A 118 10.54 -46.79 43.05
C SER A 118 11.92 -46.64 42.42
N GLN A 119 11.99 -46.35 41.13
CA GLN A 119 13.23 -46.04 40.45
C GLN A 119 13.23 -44.56 40.06
N GLU A 120 14.15 -43.82 40.65
CA GLU A 120 14.39 -42.42 40.34
C GLU A 120 15.57 -42.31 39.36
N SER A 121 15.45 -41.40 38.40
CA SER A 121 16.55 -41.05 37.52
C SER A 121 16.59 -39.54 37.30
N TYR A 122 17.79 -38.99 37.41
CA TYR A 122 18.07 -37.59 37.19
C TYR A 122 19.14 -37.47 36.13
N SER A 123 18.95 -36.59 35.16
CA SER A 123 19.92 -36.34 34.10
C SER A 123 19.97 -34.86 33.73
N ALA A 124 21.15 -34.39 33.37
CA ALA A 124 21.34 -33.12 32.69
C ALA A 124 22.22 -33.33 31.46
N SER A 125 21.93 -32.58 30.40
CA SER A 125 22.75 -32.59 29.20
C SER A 125 22.86 -31.21 28.58
N LEU A 126 24.08 -30.82 28.26
CA LEU A 126 24.39 -29.70 27.39
C LEU A 126 24.73 -30.27 26.00
N SER A 127 23.91 -29.97 25.01
CA SER A 127 24.10 -30.39 23.62
C SER A 127 24.40 -29.18 22.75
N LEU A 128 25.37 -29.34 21.86
CA LEU A 128 25.67 -28.44 20.75
C LEU A 128 25.40 -29.17 19.44
N SER A 129 24.64 -28.57 18.54
CA SER A 129 24.38 -29.12 17.20
C SER A 129 24.67 -28.08 16.12
N TYR A 130 25.36 -28.49 15.06
CA TYR A 130 25.69 -27.61 13.94
C TYR A 130 25.59 -28.35 12.62
N GLU A 131 24.82 -27.82 11.67
CA GLU A 131 24.75 -28.35 10.30
C GLU A 131 25.79 -27.66 9.42
N LEU A 132 26.66 -28.45 8.79
CA LEU A 132 27.67 -27.97 7.87
C LEU A 132 27.05 -27.69 6.51
N ASP A 133 27.05 -26.42 6.11
CA ASP A 133 26.46 -25.98 4.85
C ASP A 133 27.39 -26.20 3.64
N LEU A 134 27.78 -27.45 3.38
CA LEU A 134 28.72 -27.78 2.30
C LEU A 134 28.19 -27.46 0.90
N TRP A 135 26.87 -27.59 0.71
CA TRP A 135 26.22 -27.43 -0.59
C TRP A 135 25.55 -26.07 -0.76
N GLY A 136 25.52 -25.25 0.28
CA GLY A 136 24.87 -23.93 0.29
C GLY A 136 23.36 -23.97 0.53
N LYS A 137 22.79 -25.08 1.00
CA LYS A 137 21.34 -25.19 1.29
C LYS A 137 20.91 -24.14 2.32
N LEU A 138 21.65 -24.04 3.42
CA LEU A 138 21.34 -23.10 4.49
C LEU A 138 21.59 -21.65 4.03
N ALA A 139 22.57 -21.43 3.15
CA ALA A 139 22.78 -20.15 2.48
C ALA A 139 21.59 -19.72 1.62
N ARG A 140 20.96 -20.64 0.87
CA ARG A 140 19.76 -20.33 0.07
C ARG A 140 18.54 -20.05 0.94
N VAL A 141 18.40 -20.75 2.07
CA VAL A 141 17.35 -20.43 3.06
C VAL A 141 17.54 -19.02 3.64
N ARG A 142 18.78 -18.62 3.96
CA ARG A 142 19.08 -17.25 4.40
C ARG A 142 18.74 -16.23 3.30
N GLU A 143 19.23 -16.47 2.09
CA GLU A 143 18.98 -15.59 0.94
C GLU A 143 17.48 -15.42 0.67
N GLN A 144 16.69 -16.50 0.77
CA GLN A 144 15.24 -16.42 0.64
C GLN A 144 14.64 -15.45 1.68
N SER A 145 14.96 -15.62 2.96
CA SER A 145 14.42 -14.76 4.03
C SER A 145 14.92 -13.31 3.92
N GLU A 146 16.14 -13.08 3.43
CA GLU A 146 16.65 -11.74 3.15
C GLU A 146 15.85 -11.05 2.04
N TRP A 147 15.57 -11.74 0.93
CA TRP A 147 14.73 -11.21 -0.15
C TRP A 147 13.28 -10.98 0.28
N GLU A 148 12.72 -11.81 1.18
CA GLU A 148 11.40 -11.58 1.78
C GLU A 148 11.40 -10.32 2.66
N ALA A 149 12.47 -10.06 3.41
CA ALA A 149 12.60 -8.82 4.19
C ALA A 149 12.72 -7.58 3.29
N ILE A 150 13.46 -7.66 2.18
CA ILE A 150 13.53 -6.59 1.17
C ILE A 150 12.16 -6.36 0.52
N ALA A 151 11.42 -7.42 0.19
CA ALA A 151 10.06 -7.30 -0.34
C ALA A 151 9.14 -6.57 0.65
N SER A 152 9.21 -6.94 1.93
CA SER A 152 8.42 -6.30 2.99
C SER A 152 8.77 -4.82 3.18
N GLU A 153 10.03 -4.42 2.94
CA GLU A 153 10.42 -3.01 2.98
C GLU A 153 9.75 -2.22 1.85
N GLN A 154 9.66 -2.82 0.67
CA GLN A 154 8.99 -2.21 -0.47
C GLN A 154 7.47 -2.17 -0.30
N ASP A 155 6.87 -3.18 0.33
CA ASP A 155 5.46 -3.15 0.70
C ASP A 155 5.17 -1.99 1.68
N TYR A 156 6.04 -1.77 2.67
CA TYR A 156 5.91 -0.63 3.59
C TYR A 156 5.89 0.71 2.84
N ARG A 157 6.79 0.88 1.85
CA ARG A 157 6.79 2.07 0.97
C ARG A 157 5.52 2.17 0.13
N ALA A 158 5.02 1.05 -0.40
CA ALA A 158 3.75 1.02 -1.11
C ALA A 158 2.58 1.43 -0.20
N THR A 159 2.58 1.01 1.07
CA THR A 159 1.58 1.43 2.06
C THR A 159 1.63 2.94 2.28
N ILE A 160 2.81 3.55 2.39
CA ILE A 160 2.96 5.03 2.47
C ILE A 160 2.28 5.70 1.28
N LEU A 161 2.55 5.25 0.06
CA LEU A 161 1.96 5.82 -1.15
C LEU A 161 0.43 5.65 -1.19
N SER A 162 -0.08 4.48 -0.79
CA SER A 162 -1.53 4.22 -0.70
C SER A 162 -2.22 5.05 0.39
N THR A 163 -1.54 5.31 1.51
CA THR A 163 -2.03 6.21 2.55
C THR A 163 -2.12 7.65 2.04
N ILE A 164 -1.12 8.11 1.27
CA ILE A 164 -1.15 9.44 0.63
C ILE A 164 -2.32 9.55 -0.34
N ASP A 165 -2.51 8.54 -1.18
CA ASP A 165 -3.62 8.45 -2.14
C ASP A 165 -4.98 8.62 -1.47
N THR A 166 -5.25 7.76 -0.47
CA THR A 166 -6.54 7.72 0.23
C THR A 166 -6.79 9.02 1.00
N THR A 167 -5.74 9.61 1.58
CA THR A 167 -5.83 10.87 2.32
C THR A 167 -6.25 12.03 1.41
N ALA A 168 -5.59 12.17 0.27
CA ALA A 168 -5.89 13.23 -0.68
C ALA A 168 -7.25 13.05 -1.34
N GLN A 169 -7.63 11.80 -1.69
CA GLN A 169 -8.96 11.47 -2.18
C GLN A 169 -10.05 11.95 -1.22
N LEU A 170 -9.94 11.60 0.06
CA LEU A 170 -10.90 12.01 1.09
C LEU A 170 -10.89 13.52 1.32
N TYR A 171 -9.70 14.13 1.35
CA TYR A 171 -9.54 15.56 1.56
C TYR A 171 -10.25 16.38 0.47
N TRP A 172 -9.96 16.11 -0.80
CA TRP A 172 -10.60 16.83 -1.90
C TRP A 172 -12.08 16.45 -2.06
N ASN A 173 -12.49 15.23 -1.71
CA ASN A 173 -13.91 14.87 -1.71
C ASN A 173 -14.69 15.66 -0.65
N ILE A 174 -14.11 15.89 0.54
CA ILE A 174 -14.71 16.77 1.56
C ILE A 174 -14.82 18.21 1.03
N ALA A 175 -13.79 18.72 0.37
CA ALA A 175 -13.81 20.06 -0.23
C ALA A 175 -14.86 20.20 -1.33
N LEU A 176 -15.00 19.19 -2.20
CA LEU A 176 -16.04 19.09 -3.22
C LEU A 176 -17.44 19.12 -2.57
N LEU A 177 -17.67 18.31 -1.55
CA LEU A 177 -18.94 18.26 -0.83
C LEU A 177 -19.25 19.60 -0.13
N ASN A 178 -18.24 20.26 0.45
CA ASN A 178 -18.41 21.60 1.02
C ASN A 178 -18.86 22.62 -0.04
N GLN A 179 -18.27 22.57 -1.23
CA GLN A 179 -18.62 23.44 -2.35
C GLN A 179 -20.04 23.16 -2.89
N GLN A 180 -20.39 21.89 -3.10
CA GLN A 180 -21.73 21.49 -3.53
C GLN A 180 -22.79 21.85 -2.48
N MET A 181 -22.47 21.73 -1.19
CA MET A 181 -23.35 22.19 -0.11
C MET A 181 -23.57 23.70 -0.16
N ALA A 182 -22.54 24.49 -0.49
CA ALA A 182 -22.68 25.93 -0.65
C ALA A 182 -23.59 26.29 -1.84
N TYR A 183 -23.42 25.64 -2.99
CA TYR A 183 -24.30 25.82 -4.16
C TYR A 183 -25.74 25.40 -3.87
N GLN A 184 -25.92 24.26 -3.21
CA GLN A 184 -27.23 23.74 -2.83
C GLN A 184 -27.94 24.65 -1.80
N ALA A 185 -27.19 25.21 -0.85
CA ALA A 185 -27.73 26.17 0.11
C ALA A 185 -28.19 27.46 -0.57
N ALA A 186 -27.39 27.99 -1.51
CA ALA A 186 -27.80 29.15 -2.31
C ALA A 186 -29.04 28.85 -3.16
N SER A 187 -29.10 27.67 -3.79
CA SER A 187 -30.27 27.21 -4.56
C SER A 187 -31.52 27.08 -3.69
N LEU A 188 -31.40 26.57 -2.46
CA LEU A 188 -32.50 26.48 -1.50
C LEU A 188 -33.04 27.87 -1.10
N ASP A 189 -32.16 28.83 -0.86
CA ASP A 189 -32.58 30.20 -0.53
C ASP A 189 -33.28 30.88 -1.70
N ILE A 190 -32.78 30.70 -2.93
CA ILE A 190 -33.47 31.16 -4.16
C ILE A 190 -34.85 30.49 -4.28
N ALA A 191 -34.96 29.17 -4.05
CA ALA A 191 -36.23 28.45 -4.13
C ALA A 191 -37.24 28.96 -3.10
N ARG A 192 -36.80 29.28 -1.86
CA ARG A 192 -37.67 29.87 -0.81
C ARG A 192 -38.16 31.26 -1.18
N GLN A 193 -37.28 32.11 -1.71
CA GLN A 193 -37.67 33.45 -2.18
C GLN A 193 -38.66 33.37 -3.34
N THR A 194 -38.43 32.43 -4.27
CA THR A 194 -39.30 32.19 -5.42
C THR A 194 -40.67 31.69 -4.97
N LEU A 195 -40.73 30.77 -4.00
CA LEU A 195 -41.98 30.30 -3.42
C LEU A 195 -42.79 31.45 -2.78
N ALA A 196 -42.13 32.29 -1.96
CA ALA A 196 -42.79 33.43 -1.33
C ALA A 196 -43.37 34.42 -2.36
N GLN A 197 -42.66 34.63 -3.47
CA GLN A 197 -43.14 35.44 -4.59
C GLN A 197 -44.36 34.81 -5.27
N ILE A 198 -44.31 33.51 -5.59
CA ILE A 198 -45.40 32.77 -6.23
C ILE A 198 -46.64 32.74 -5.34
N GLU A 199 -46.50 32.53 -4.03
CA GLU A 199 -47.61 32.59 -3.08
C GLU A 199 -48.24 33.98 -3.00
N SER A 200 -47.44 35.04 -3.14
CA SER A 200 -47.96 36.41 -3.24
C SER A 200 -48.72 36.65 -4.54
N TRP A 201 -48.23 36.13 -5.65
CA TRP A 201 -48.87 36.24 -6.96
C TRP A 201 -50.16 35.42 -7.05
N GLN A 202 -50.21 34.26 -6.40
CA GLN A 202 -51.41 33.43 -6.35
C GLN A 202 -52.54 34.13 -5.60
N ARG A 203 -52.24 34.82 -4.49
CA ARG A 203 -53.23 35.60 -3.72
C ARG A 203 -53.90 36.71 -4.52
N VAL A 204 -53.23 37.25 -5.54
CA VAL A 204 -53.77 38.27 -6.46
C VAL A 204 -54.20 37.70 -7.80
N GLY A 205 -54.26 36.37 -7.94
CA GLY A 205 -54.72 35.68 -9.15
C GLY A 205 -53.76 35.74 -10.35
N LYS A 206 -52.50 36.16 -10.17
CA LYS A 206 -51.50 36.25 -11.26
C LYS A 206 -50.96 34.89 -11.70
N VAL A 207 -50.92 33.91 -10.80
CA VAL A 207 -50.43 32.54 -11.07
C VAL A 207 -51.40 31.49 -10.49
N GLY A 208 -51.37 30.28 -11.04
CA GLY A 208 -52.24 29.17 -10.62
C GLY A 208 -51.71 28.42 -9.39
N LEU A 209 -52.57 27.56 -8.82
CA LEU A 209 -52.19 26.68 -7.69
C LEU A 209 -51.06 25.70 -8.08
N LEU A 210 -50.97 25.30 -9.35
CA LEU A 210 -49.93 24.41 -9.84
C LEU A 210 -48.52 24.96 -9.56
N ASP A 211 -48.27 26.25 -9.85
CA ASP A 211 -46.96 26.88 -9.63
C ASP A 211 -46.58 26.89 -8.14
N VAL A 212 -47.56 27.12 -7.26
CA VAL A 212 -47.35 27.05 -5.79
C VAL A 212 -46.94 25.64 -5.38
N LEU A 213 -47.65 24.61 -5.86
CA LEU A 213 -47.37 23.22 -5.52
C LEU A 213 -45.99 22.78 -6.04
N GLN A 214 -45.65 23.13 -7.28
CA GLN A 214 -44.33 22.86 -7.86
C GLN A 214 -43.23 23.57 -7.07
N SER A 215 -43.39 24.85 -6.74
CA SER A 215 -42.39 25.59 -5.98
C SER A 215 -42.19 25.07 -4.56
N ARG A 216 -43.27 24.64 -3.88
CA ARG A 216 -43.17 23.95 -2.58
C ARG A 216 -42.40 22.63 -2.70
N GLN A 217 -42.68 21.84 -3.74
CA GLN A 217 -41.92 20.62 -4.01
C GLN A 217 -40.44 20.91 -4.28
N THR A 218 -40.11 21.96 -5.04
CA THR A 218 -38.73 22.39 -5.26
C THR A 218 -38.02 22.67 -3.92
N VAL A 219 -38.62 23.46 -3.02
CA VAL A 219 -38.02 23.74 -1.70
C VAL A 219 -37.74 22.46 -0.92
N ILE A 220 -38.70 21.54 -0.84
CA ILE A 220 -38.54 20.26 -0.13
C ILE A 220 -37.43 19.41 -0.77
N SER A 221 -37.39 19.32 -2.10
CA SER A 221 -36.35 18.60 -2.83
C SER A 221 -34.96 19.18 -2.53
N ARG A 222 -34.83 20.52 -2.56
CA ARG A 222 -33.57 21.21 -2.26
C ARG A 222 -33.11 20.98 -0.82
N GLN A 223 -34.04 20.93 0.14
CA GLN A 223 -33.74 20.58 1.53
C GLN A 223 -33.20 19.15 1.67
N ASN A 224 -33.86 18.18 1.01
CA ASN A 224 -33.44 16.78 1.05
C ASN A 224 -32.07 16.56 0.41
N GLN A 225 -31.78 17.21 -0.71
CA GLN A 225 -30.46 17.20 -1.34
C GLN A 225 -29.37 17.74 -0.41
N LEU A 226 -29.64 18.84 0.29
CA LEU A 226 -28.70 19.40 1.28
C LEU A 226 -28.44 18.45 2.45
N LEU A 227 -29.48 17.72 2.92
CA LEU A 227 -29.32 16.70 3.95
C LEU A 227 -28.44 15.53 3.47
N SER A 228 -28.63 15.07 2.23
CA SER A 228 -27.80 14.02 1.62
C SER A 228 -26.33 14.43 1.54
N LEU A 229 -26.03 15.65 1.06
CA LEU A 229 -24.67 16.17 1.01
C LEU A 229 -24.02 16.27 2.40
N LYS A 230 -24.77 16.71 3.42
CA LYS A 230 -24.30 16.73 4.82
C LYS A 230 -23.95 15.33 5.32
N GLN A 231 -24.76 14.34 5.00
CA GLN A 231 -24.50 12.94 5.35
C GLN A 231 -23.22 12.43 4.68
N GLN A 232 -23.08 12.64 3.37
CA GLN A 232 -21.89 12.22 2.62
C GLN A 232 -20.62 12.84 3.20
N ARG A 233 -20.65 14.14 3.52
CA ARG A 233 -19.51 14.83 4.15
C ARG A 233 -19.18 14.23 5.52
N ALA A 234 -20.19 13.92 6.33
CA ALA A 234 -19.97 13.27 7.62
C ALA A 234 -19.29 11.89 7.45
N ILE A 235 -19.71 11.10 6.46
CA ILE A 235 -19.08 9.80 6.16
C ILE A 235 -17.61 9.98 5.74
N SER A 236 -17.31 10.94 4.84
CA SER A 236 -15.92 11.20 4.43
C SER A 236 -15.05 11.73 5.57
N ARG A 237 -15.60 12.58 6.46
CA ARG A 237 -14.91 13.03 7.67
C ARG A 237 -14.59 11.87 8.60
N ASN A 238 -15.51 10.93 8.77
CA ASN A 238 -15.30 9.75 9.61
C ASN A 238 -14.19 8.87 9.01
N ALA A 239 -14.17 8.67 7.69
CA ALA A 239 -13.10 7.93 7.01
C ALA A 239 -11.73 8.61 7.19
N LEU A 240 -11.66 9.94 7.08
CA LEU A 240 -10.42 10.68 7.31
C LEU A 240 -9.96 10.61 8.77
N ALA A 241 -10.91 10.63 9.72
CA ALA A 241 -10.60 10.46 11.15
C ALA A 241 -9.99 9.08 11.46
N LEU A 242 -10.43 8.02 10.76
CA LEU A 242 -9.80 6.70 10.87
C LEU A 242 -8.33 6.72 10.41
N LEU A 243 -8.03 7.40 9.29
CA LEU A 243 -6.65 7.55 8.83
C LEU A 243 -5.78 8.35 9.81
N LEU A 244 -6.38 9.32 10.51
CA LEU A 244 -5.74 10.11 11.56
C LEU A 244 -5.64 9.38 12.92
N ASN A 245 -6.14 8.15 13.02
CA ASN A 245 -6.22 7.40 14.28
C ASN A 245 -6.92 8.20 15.40
N ARG A 246 -8.06 8.83 15.05
CA ARG A 246 -8.85 9.69 15.96
C ARG A 246 -10.32 9.29 15.96
N PRO A 247 -11.05 9.58 17.05
CA PRO A 247 -12.49 9.39 17.07
C PRO A 247 -13.18 10.31 16.04
N PRO A 248 -14.29 9.87 15.41
CA PRO A 248 -14.95 10.63 14.33
C PRO A 248 -15.39 12.06 14.66
N ALA A 249 -15.57 12.40 15.95
CA ALA A 249 -15.96 13.74 16.39
C ALA A 249 -14.84 14.80 16.28
N GLN A 250 -13.58 14.38 16.11
CA GLN A 250 -12.43 15.28 15.97
C GLN A 250 -12.09 15.48 14.49
N HIS A 251 -12.71 16.47 13.87
CA HIS A 251 -12.47 16.79 12.47
C HIS A 251 -11.20 17.62 12.28
N SER A 252 -10.53 17.42 11.13
CA SER A 252 -9.42 18.25 10.69
C SER A 252 -9.91 19.54 10.04
N ASP A 253 -8.98 20.46 9.78
CA ASP A 253 -9.25 21.65 8.96
C ASP A 253 -9.62 21.22 7.52
N GLU A 254 -10.60 21.89 6.93
CA GLU A 254 -11.20 21.51 5.65
C GLU A 254 -11.17 22.68 4.67
N ALA A 255 -10.81 22.40 3.43
CA ALA A 255 -11.01 23.38 2.37
C ALA A 255 -12.52 23.64 2.17
N PRO A 256 -12.94 24.92 2.09
CA PRO A 256 -14.34 25.27 1.88
C PRO A 256 -14.80 25.02 0.43
N ALA A 257 -13.87 25.03 -0.52
CA ALA A 257 -14.11 24.79 -1.94
C ALA A 257 -12.82 24.39 -2.66
N LEU A 258 -12.96 23.92 -3.91
CA LEU A 258 -11.87 23.66 -4.83
C LEU A 258 -11.67 24.87 -5.75
N ASP A 259 -10.42 25.27 -5.97
CA ASP A 259 -10.08 26.31 -6.95
C ASP A 259 -10.18 25.73 -8.37
N VAL A 260 -11.26 26.10 -9.08
CA VAL A 260 -11.55 25.64 -10.44
C VAL A 260 -10.55 26.15 -11.48
N HIS A 261 -9.68 27.10 -11.17
CA HIS A 261 -8.65 27.58 -12.08
C HIS A 261 -7.26 27.01 -11.79
N GLN A 262 -7.13 26.23 -10.71
CA GLN A 262 -5.85 25.67 -10.31
C GLN A 262 -5.34 24.67 -11.35
N ARG A 263 -4.08 24.87 -11.76
CA ARG A 263 -3.29 23.93 -12.56
C ARG A 263 -2.04 23.54 -11.80
N VAL A 264 -1.72 22.25 -11.80
CA VAL A 264 -0.56 21.70 -11.10
C VAL A 264 0.35 21.02 -12.10
N ALA A 265 1.60 21.46 -12.16
CA ALA A 265 2.61 20.89 -13.05
C ALA A 265 3.18 19.60 -12.46
N ILE A 266 3.35 18.58 -13.31
CA ILE A 266 4.00 17.32 -12.97
C ILE A 266 5.17 17.07 -13.92
N ALA A 267 6.22 16.43 -13.41
CA ALA A 267 7.29 15.94 -14.28
C ALA A 267 6.81 14.68 -15.02
N SER A 268 7.24 14.51 -16.26
CA SER A 268 7.03 13.25 -17.00
C SER A 268 8.24 12.35 -16.79
N ALA A 269 8.03 11.13 -16.29
CA ALA A 269 9.03 10.07 -16.26
C ALA A 269 8.87 9.17 -17.49
N THR A 270 9.95 8.59 -18.02
CA THR A 270 9.82 7.56 -19.08
C THR A 270 9.15 6.30 -18.54
N PRO A 271 8.50 5.46 -19.37
CA PRO A 271 7.90 4.20 -18.92
C PRO A 271 8.84 3.32 -18.10
N LEU A 272 10.09 3.19 -18.54
CA LEU A 272 11.10 2.42 -17.81
C LEU A 272 11.44 3.06 -16.46
N ALA A 273 11.60 4.39 -16.40
CA ALA A 273 11.90 5.09 -15.15
C ALA A 273 10.75 5.00 -14.15
N ALA A 274 9.51 5.12 -14.63
CA ALA A 274 8.30 4.96 -13.82
C ALA A 274 8.18 3.54 -13.24
N LEU A 275 8.48 2.50 -14.02
CA LEU A 275 8.51 1.13 -13.49
C LEU A 275 9.63 0.93 -12.45
N ALA A 276 10.81 1.49 -12.69
CA ALA A 276 11.96 1.30 -11.82
C ALA A 276 11.79 1.94 -10.44
N SER A 277 11.03 3.04 -10.33
CA SER A 277 10.79 3.76 -9.08
C SER A 277 9.69 3.14 -8.21
N ARG A 278 8.91 2.20 -8.73
CA ARG A 278 7.69 1.69 -8.10
C ARG A 278 7.94 0.64 -7.00
N PRO A 279 7.52 0.89 -5.75
CA PRO A 279 7.75 -0.05 -4.65
C PRO A 279 7.03 -1.39 -4.83
N ASP A 280 5.80 -1.41 -5.33
CA ASP A 280 5.04 -2.64 -5.57
C ASP A 280 5.74 -3.57 -6.58
N LEU A 281 6.32 -3.01 -7.65
CA LEU A 281 7.11 -3.78 -8.61
C LEU A 281 8.43 -4.28 -8.01
N GLN A 282 9.13 -3.45 -7.23
CA GLN A 282 10.34 -3.85 -6.50
C GLN A 282 10.05 -4.95 -5.47
N ALA A 283 8.88 -4.92 -4.82
CA ALA A 283 8.43 -5.96 -3.90
C ALA A 283 8.15 -7.27 -4.65
N ALA A 284 7.47 -7.21 -5.79
CA ALA A 284 7.23 -8.37 -6.65
C ALA A 284 8.54 -9.00 -7.17
N GLU A 285 9.51 -8.17 -7.58
CA GLU A 285 10.83 -8.65 -8.00
C GLU A 285 11.58 -9.33 -6.85
N SER A 286 11.52 -8.75 -5.65
CA SER A 286 12.17 -9.32 -4.45
C SER A 286 11.52 -10.65 -4.05
N ARG A 287 10.20 -10.78 -4.13
CA ARG A 287 9.49 -12.06 -3.92
C ARG A 287 9.86 -13.11 -4.96
N LEU A 288 10.05 -12.72 -6.21
CA LEU A 288 10.54 -13.63 -7.26
C LEU A 288 11.95 -14.14 -6.94
N ARG A 289 12.85 -13.27 -6.48
CA ARG A 289 14.19 -13.67 -6.02
C ARG A 289 14.14 -14.58 -4.80
N ALA A 290 13.26 -14.29 -3.84
CA ALA A 290 13.02 -15.16 -2.69
C ALA A 290 12.55 -16.56 -3.12
N ALA A 291 11.58 -16.63 -4.04
CA ALA A 291 11.09 -17.90 -4.58
C ALA A 291 12.19 -18.68 -5.31
N LEU A 292 13.07 -18.00 -6.04
CA LEU A 292 14.21 -18.63 -6.72
C LEU A 292 15.19 -19.25 -5.70
N ALA A 293 15.56 -18.49 -4.66
CA ALA A 293 16.40 -19.00 -3.59
C ALA A 293 15.75 -20.18 -2.85
N GLY A 294 14.44 -20.12 -2.61
CA GLY A 294 13.68 -21.24 -2.04
C GLY A 294 13.66 -22.48 -2.95
N SER A 295 13.59 -22.30 -4.27
CA SER A 295 13.71 -23.39 -5.24
C SER A 295 15.09 -24.04 -5.23
N ASP A 296 16.16 -23.25 -5.16
CA ASP A 296 17.52 -23.76 -5.02
C ASP A 296 17.70 -24.53 -3.71
N ALA A 297 17.17 -24.02 -2.58
CA ALA A 297 17.18 -24.71 -1.30
C ALA A 297 16.43 -26.06 -1.34
N ALA A 298 15.29 -26.11 -2.02
CA ALA A 298 14.52 -27.34 -2.21
C ALA A 298 15.30 -28.36 -3.06
N ARG A 299 15.89 -27.94 -4.18
CA ARG A 299 16.76 -28.79 -5.01
C ARG A 299 17.97 -29.31 -4.25
N LEU A 300 18.55 -28.51 -3.37
CA LEU A 300 19.68 -28.92 -2.54
C LEU A 300 19.32 -29.99 -1.50
N SER A 301 18.03 -30.27 -1.28
CA SER A 301 17.60 -31.38 -0.41
C SER A 301 17.81 -32.78 -1.02
N PHE A 302 18.22 -32.86 -2.29
CA PHE A 302 18.74 -34.11 -2.87
C PHE A 302 20.13 -34.49 -2.35
N TYR A 303 20.87 -33.56 -1.73
CA TYR A 303 22.20 -33.82 -1.18
C TYR A 303 22.14 -34.23 0.29
N PRO A 304 23.10 -35.04 0.77
CA PRO A 304 23.19 -35.40 2.19
C PRO A 304 23.42 -34.17 3.07
N THR A 305 22.78 -34.14 4.24
CA THR A 305 23.05 -33.16 5.29
C THR A 305 24.10 -33.71 6.24
N LEU A 306 25.15 -32.92 6.51
CA LEU A 306 26.19 -33.29 7.47
C LEU A 306 26.04 -32.45 8.72
N SER A 307 25.80 -33.10 9.86
CA SER A 307 25.61 -32.40 11.12
C SER A 307 26.63 -32.87 12.15
N LEU A 308 27.27 -31.93 12.83
CA LEU A 308 28.16 -32.15 13.96
C LEU A 308 27.39 -32.01 15.27
N GLN A 309 27.53 -32.97 16.18
CA GLN A 309 26.93 -32.91 17.51
C GLN A 309 27.99 -33.14 18.59
N GLY A 310 27.96 -32.29 19.61
CA GLY A 310 28.72 -32.48 20.84
C GLY A 310 27.77 -32.46 22.02
N THR A 311 27.77 -33.50 22.85
CA THR A 311 26.95 -33.56 24.06
C THR A 311 27.83 -33.80 25.27
N LEU A 312 27.60 -33.02 26.32
CA LEU A 312 28.11 -33.25 27.66
C LEU A 312 26.92 -33.58 28.54
N SER A 313 26.87 -34.77 29.10
CA SER A 313 25.77 -35.21 29.97
C SER A 313 26.27 -35.65 31.34
N ALA A 314 25.42 -35.57 32.35
CA ALA A 314 25.64 -36.14 33.67
C ALA A 314 24.32 -36.75 34.14
N GLY A 315 24.36 -37.85 34.89
CA GLY A 315 23.15 -38.51 35.36
C GLY A 315 23.39 -39.40 36.55
N SER A 316 22.38 -39.53 37.41
CA SER A 316 22.46 -40.35 38.62
C SER A 316 21.10 -40.89 39.05
N GLN A 317 21.12 -41.95 39.86
CA GLN A 317 19.93 -42.52 40.53
C GLN A 317 19.60 -41.81 41.86
N ILE A 318 20.45 -40.86 42.29
CA ILE A 318 20.35 -40.19 43.59
C ILE A 318 20.62 -38.69 43.42
N PHE A 319 19.62 -37.85 43.71
CA PHE A 319 19.62 -36.42 43.38
C PHE A 319 20.92 -35.64 43.69
N HIS A 320 21.58 -35.90 44.83
CA HIS A 320 22.79 -35.17 45.24
C HIS A 320 24.07 -35.57 44.46
N GLN A 321 24.03 -36.64 43.66
CA GLN A 321 25.18 -37.13 42.88
C GLN A 321 25.13 -36.71 41.41
N TRP A 322 24.15 -35.89 41.02
CA TRP A 322 23.88 -35.47 39.66
C TRP A 322 25.16 -35.08 38.89
N PHE A 323 26.08 -34.30 39.47
CA PHE A 323 27.27 -33.77 38.78
C PHE A 323 28.57 -34.56 38.99
N ASN A 324 28.53 -35.72 39.65
CA ASN A 324 29.76 -36.40 40.08
C ASN A 324 30.52 -37.10 38.95
N ASP A 325 29.83 -37.56 37.90
CA ASP A 325 30.43 -38.29 36.78
C ASP A 325 29.92 -37.78 35.42
N PRO A 326 30.52 -36.71 34.86
CA PRO A 326 30.13 -36.21 33.53
C PRO A 326 30.63 -37.15 32.41
N LEU A 327 29.73 -37.48 31.49
CA LEU A 327 30.00 -38.20 30.24
C LEU A 327 30.07 -37.21 29.07
N ARG A 328 31.10 -37.35 28.23
CA ARG A 328 31.26 -36.55 27.01
C ARG A 328 31.12 -37.44 25.78
N THR A 329 30.23 -37.03 24.87
CA THR A 329 30.04 -37.69 23.57
C THR A 329 30.23 -36.67 22.46
N VAL A 330 31.03 -37.02 21.45
CA VAL A 330 31.15 -36.26 20.21
C VAL A 330 30.74 -37.19 19.08
N GLY A 331 29.81 -36.74 18.25
CA GLY A 331 29.28 -37.52 17.14
C GLY A 331 29.10 -36.67 15.89
N SER A 332 29.13 -37.32 14.74
CA SER A 332 28.70 -36.75 13.48
C SER A 332 27.55 -37.59 12.94
N SER A 333 26.50 -36.96 12.46
CA SER A 333 25.40 -37.64 11.76
C SER A 333 25.36 -37.19 10.31
N VAL A 334 24.95 -38.13 9.45
CA VAL A 334 24.68 -37.87 8.04
C VAL A 334 23.20 -38.15 7.80
N GLY A 335 22.45 -37.11 7.48
CA GLY A 335 21.09 -37.24 7.00
C GLY A 335 21.08 -37.50 5.50
N ALA A 336 20.21 -38.40 5.04
CA ALA A 336 20.00 -38.70 3.63
C ALA A 336 18.54 -38.41 3.24
N PRO A 337 18.13 -37.13 3.11
CA PRO A 337 16.73 -36.77 2.85
C PRO A 337 16.20 -37.35 1.53
N PHE A 338 17.11 -37.53 0.55
CA PHE A 338 16.82 -38.14 -0.76
C PHE A 338 16.29 -39.57 -0.70
N ILE A 339 16.35 -40.27 0.44
CA ILE A 339 15.70 -41.58 0.61
C ILE A 339 14.18 -41.44 0.44
N GLN A 340 13.61 -40.30 0.85
CA GLN A 340 12.23 -39.93 0.53
C GLN A 340 12.16 -39.27 -0.86
N TRP A 341 12.65 -39.98 -1.88
CA TRP A 341 12.83 -39.45 -3.24
C TRP A 341 11.60 -38.71 -3.77
N ASN A 342 10.43 -39.35 -3.68
CA ASN A 342 9.17 -38.78 -4.15
C ASN A 342 8.83 -37.46 -3.42
N THR A 343 9.06 -37.39 -2.10
CA THR A 343 8.82 -36.18 -1.32
C THR A 343 9.76 -35.06 -1.77
N VAL A 344 11.06 -35.33 -1.87
CA VAL A 344 12.06 -34.33 -2.27
C VAL A 344 11.81 -33.84 -3.70
N GLN A 345 11.47 -34.74 -4.62
CA GLN A 345 11.11 -34.40 -5.99
C GLN A 345 9.88 -33.50 -6.05
N LEU A 346 8.79 -33.86 -5.36
CA LEU A 346 7.57 -33.05 -5.34
C LEU A 346 7.77 -31.69 -4.64
N THR A 347 8.58 -31.62 -3.59
CA THR A 347 8.95 -30.34 -2.94
C THR A 347 9.75 -29.44 -3.87
N ALA A 348 10.72 -29.99 -4.62
CA ALA A 348 11.49 -29.22 -5.60
C ALA A 348 10.61 -28.74 -6.77
N GLU A 349 9.70 -29.58 -7.24
CA GLU A 349 8.71 -29.24 -8.28
C GLU A 349 7.77 -28.12 -7.79
N GLN A 350 7.21 -28.26 -6.58
CA GLN A 350 6.36 -27.24 -5.96
C GLN A 350 7.09 -25.89 -5.86
N ALA A 351 8.34 -25.89 -5.42
CA ALA A 351 9.14 -24.67 -5.33
C ALA A 351 9.43 -24.07 -6.72
N SER A 352 9.66 -24.90 -7.75
CA SER A 352 9.81 -24.45 -9.13
C SER A 352 8.53 -23.81 -9.68
N VAL A 353 7.36 -24.37 -9.36
CA VAL A 353 6.05 -23.78 -9.72
C VAL A 353 5.85 -22.44 -9.02
N LYS A 354 6.28 -22.29 -7.76
CA LYS A 354 6.24 -21.01 -7.05
C LYS A 354 7.07 -19.93 -7.76
N VAL A 355 8.24 -20.26 -8.28
CA VAL A 355 9.04 -19.32 -9.10
C VAL A 355 8.27 -18.85 -10.34
N GLN A 356 7.62 -19.77 -11.05
CA GLN A 356 6.81 -19.44 -12.22
C GLN A 356 5.61 -18.55 -11.85
N GLN A 357 4.97 -18.82 -10.71
CA GLN A 357 3.88 -18.00 -10.19
C GLN A 357 4.35 -16.57 -9.88
N GLU A 358 5.49 -16.41 -9.21
CA GLU A 358 6.04 -15.07 -8.92
C GLU A 358 6.50 -14.34 -10.18
N ALA A 359 6.99 -15.05 -11.22
CA ALA A 359 7.32 -14.44 -12.49
C ALA A 359 6.06 -13.89 -13.21
N VAL A 360 4.94 -14.63 -13.14
CA VAL A 360 3.64 -14.16 -13.64
C VAL A 360 3.12 -12.98 -12.83
N ASN A 361 3.27 -12.99 -11.49
CA ASN A 361 2.89 -11.88 -10.63
C ASN A 361 3.70 -10.62 -10.97
N PHE A 362 5.02 -10.73 -11.07
CA PHE A 362 5.91 -9.63 -11.47
C PHE A 362 5.48 -9.00 -12.80
N ARG A 363 5.22 -9.83 -13.82
CA ARG A 363 4.74 -9.36 -15.13
C ARG A 363 3.39 -8.66 -15.05
N ARG A 364 2.46 -9.18 -14.25
CA ARG A 364 1.14 -8.55 -14.03
C ARG A 364 1.31 -7.19 -13.37
N THR A 365 2.09 -7.10 -12.30
CA THR A 365 2.38 -5.83 -11.61
C THR A 365 3.01 -4.81 -12.53
N ALA A 366 3.95 -5.22 -13.40
CA ALA A 366 4.55 -4.33 -14.38
C ALA A 366 3.52 -3.77 -15.39
N TYR A 367 2.66 -4.62 -15.95
CA TYR A 367 1.64 -4.15 -16.91
C TYR A 367 0.52 -3.33 -16.24
N THR A 368 0.14 -3.67 -15.01
CA THR A 368 -0.79 -2.84 -14.22
C THR A 368 -0.19 -1.46 -13.96
N ALA A 369 1.09 -1.39 -13.57
CA ALA A 369 1.77 -0.13 -13.36
C ALA A 369 1.84 0.75 -14.62
N LEU A 370 2.08 0.16 -15.80
CA LEU A 370 2.03 0.90 -17.06
C LEU A 370 0.62 1.46 -17.33
N SER A 371 -0.41 0.61 -17.17
CA SER A 371 -1.81 1.02 -17.35
C SER A 371 -2.21 2.15 -16.40
N GLU A 372 -1.79 2.10 -15.14
CA GLU A 372 -2.12 3.13 -14.15
C GLU A 372 -1.55 4.50 -14.53
N VAL A 373 -0.34 4.55 -15.10
CA VAL A 373 0.27 5.81 -15.56
C VAL A 373 -0.51 6.37 -16.76
N ASP A 374 -0.80 5.54 -17.76
CA ASP A 374 -1.56 5.93 -18.95
C ASP A 374 -2.98 6.39 -18.55
N ASP A 375 -3.68 5.64 -17.71
CA ASP A 375 -5.03 5.98 -17.24
C ASP A 375 -5.04 7.29 -16.44
N ALA A 376 -4.06 7.51 -15.57
CA ALA A 376 -3.96 8.74 -14.78
C ALA A 376 -3.65 9.96 -15.66
N MET A 377 -2.76 9.79 -16.65
CA MET A 377 -2.45 10.83 -17.64
C MET A 377 -3.69 11.19 -18.46
N GLU A 378 -4.40 10.18 -18.98
CA GLU A 378 -5.60 10.37 -19.79
C GLU A 378 -6.72 11.06 -18.99
N LYS A 379 -6.98 10.61 -17.75
CA LYS A 379 -7.94 11.25 -16.85
C LYS A 379 -7.60 12.72 -16.60
N ARG A 380 -6.33 13.02 -16.32
CA ARG A 380 -5.87 14.39 -16.05
C ARG A 380 -6.02 15.31 -17.25
N LEU A 381 -5.58 14.87 -18.44
CA LEU A 381 -5.67 15.66 -19.67
C LEU A 381 -7.11 15.89 -20.10
N ASN A 382 -7.96 14.85 -20.02
CA ASN A 382 -9.38 15.00 -20.30
C ASN A 382 -10.07 15.92 -19.29
N ALA A 383 -9.72 15.86 -18.02
CA ALA A 383 -10.26 16.78 -17.02
C ALA A 383 -9.87 18.24 -17.32
N ASP A 384 -8.61 18.48 -17.72
CA ASP A 384 -8.10 19.79 -18.10
C ASP A 384 -8.84 20.37 -19.33
N GLU A 385 -9.05 19.55 -20.37
CA GLU A 385 -9.80 19.93 -21.57
C GLU A 385 -11.29 20.18 -21.29
N GLN A 386 -11.91 19.34 -20.45
CA GLN A 386 -13.32 19.49 -20.07
C GLN A 386 -13.56 20.77 -19.26
N ARG A 387 -12.62 21.15 -18.40
CA ARG A 387 -12.72 22.34 -17.56
C ARG A 387 -13.01 23.60 -18.39
N GLU A 388 -12.28 23.82 -19.48
CA GLU A 388 -12.47 25.01 -20.32
C GLU A 388 -13.89 25.06 -20.91
N ARG A 389 -14.43 23.90 -21.31
CA ARG A 389 -15.81 23.79 -21.82
C ARG A 389 -16.84 24.02 -20.72
N LEU A 390 -16.59 23.52 -19.51
CA LEU A 390 -17.45 23.72 -18.34
C LEU A 390 -17.46 25.18 -17.88
N LEU A 391 -16.31 25.87 -17.93
CA LEU A 391 -16.22 27.30 -17.65
C LEU A 391 -17.04 28.13 -18.66
N GLN A 392 -16.96 27.81 -19.95
CA GLN A 392 -17.81 28.44 -20.97
C GLN A 392 -19.30 28.14 -20.74
N SER A 393 -19.64 26.88 -20.44
CA SER A 393 -21.01 26.47 -20.11
C SER A 393 -21.55 27.22 -18.89
N LEU A 394 -20.72 27.44 -17.86
CA LEU A 394 -21.10 28.19 -16.67
C LEU A 394 -21.47 29.64 -17.01
N GLN A 395 -20.65 30.32 -17.81
CA GLN A 395 -20.93 31.69 -18.25
C GLN A 395 -22.23 31.79 -19.05
N LEU A 396 -22.46 30.85 -19.98
CA LEU A 396 -23.70 30.78 -20.76
C LEU A 396 -24.91 30.48 -19.88
N GLY A 397 -24.78 29.55 -18.93
CA GLY A 397 -25.82 29.18 -17.98
C GLY A 397 -26.24 30.35 -17.09
N GLN A 398 -25.28 31.11 -16.58
CA GLN A 398 -25.53 32.32 -15.80
C GLN A 398 -26.33 33.36 -16.60
N ARG A 399 -25.89 33.65 -17.84
CA ARG A 399 -26.57 34.62 -18.72
C ARG A 399 -27.98 34.15 -19.09
N ARG A 400 -28.15 32.85 -19.34
CA ARG A 400 -29.47 32.23 -19.61
C ARG A 400 -30.39 32.41 -18.42
N LEU A 401 -29.93 32.13 -17.20
CA LEU A 401 -30.73 32.29 -15.99
C LEU A 401 -31.20 33.74 -15.81
N THR A 402 -30.30 34.72 -15.94
CA THR A 402 -30.67 36.15 -15.83
C THR A 402 -31.77 36.55 -16.82
N LEU A 403 -31.68 36.10 -18.08
CA LEU A 403 -32.70 36.38 -19.09
C LEU A 403 -34.02 35.69 -18.78
N THR A 404 -33.99 34.42 -18.36
CA THR A 404 -35.18 33.66 -18.00
C THR A 404 -35.88 34.26 -16.78
N GLU A 405 -35.15 34.69 -15.76
CA GLU A 405 -35.70 35.38 -14.59
C GLU A 405 -36.43 36.67 -14.99
N SER A 406 -35.83 37.48 -15.87
CA SER A 406 -36.48 38.69 -16.38
C SER A 406 -37.77 38.39 -17.13
N ARG A 407 -37.76 37.37 -18.01
CA ARG A 407 -38.93 36.95 -18.79
C ARG A 407 -40.02 36.37 -17.90
N TYR A 408 -39.66 35.61 -16.87
CA TYR A 408 -40.61 35.03 -15.92
C TYR A 408 -41.31 36.14 -15.12
N ARG A 409 -40.56 37.13 -14.62
CA ARG A 409 -41.14 38.29 -13.91
C ARG A 409 -42.13 39.08 -14.78
N ALA A 410 -41.83 39.19 -16.07
CA ALA A 410 -42.70 39.80 -17.08
C ALA A 410 -43.89 38.93 -17.52
N GLY A 411 -43.99 37.67 -17.05
CA GLY A 411 -45.05 36.73 -17.43
C GLY A 411 -44.89 36.14 -18.84
N ALA A 412 -43.71 36.28 -19.45
CA ALA A 412 -43.43 35.82 -20.81
C ALA A 412 -43.00 34.34 -20.90
N VAL A 413 -42.73 33.69 -19.77
CA VAL A 413 -42.43 32.25 -19.64
C VAL A 413 -43.04 31.73 -18.33
N ASP A 414 -43.25 30.42 -18.25
CA ASP A 414 -43.82 29.75 -17.07
C ASP A 414 -42.77 29.48 -15.98
N TYR A 415 -43.23 29.01 -14.80
CA TYR A 415 -42.36 28.67 -13.68
C TYR A 415 -41.42 27.49 -14.02
N GLN A 416 -41.90 26.51 -14.79
CA GLN A 416 -41.09 25.37 -15.20
C GLN A 416 -39.87 25.81 -16.01
N THR A 417 -40.01 26.80 -16.91
CA THR A 417 -38.89 27.36 -17.68
C THR A 417 -37.86 28.02 -16.77
N LEU A 418 -38.30 28.74 -15.73
CA LEU A 418 -37.40 29.31 -14.72
C LEU A 418 -36.68 28.22 -13.93
N LEU A 419 -37.41 27.22 -13.43
CA LEU A 419 -36.87 26.10 -12.67
C LEU A 419 -35.82 25.35 -13.50
N ASN A 420 -36.12 25.02 -14.75
CA ASN A 420 -35.17 24.38 -15.67
C ASN A 420 -33.89 25.22 -15.88
N ALA A 421 -34.02 26.55 -15.92
CA ALA A 421 -32.87 27.44 -16.06
C ALA A 421 -31.98 27.42 -14.80
N GLN A 422 -32.58 27.41 -13.61
CA GLN A 422 -31.90 27.32 -12.32
C GLN A 422 -31.22 25.95 -12.13
N ASP A 423 -31.94 24.87 -12.43
CA ASP A 423 -31.47 23.49 -12.29
C ASP A 423 -30.24 23.26 -13.17
N ALA A 424 -30.29 23.62 -14.45
CA ALA A 424 -29.13 23.41 -15.32
C ALA A 424 -27.95 24.36 -15.01
N LEU A 425 -28.14 25.50 -14.33
CA LEU A 425 -27.00 26.28 -13.81
C LEU A 425 -26.33 25.53 -12.66
N LEU A 426 -27.13 25.01 -11.71
CA LEU A 426 -26.62 24.25 -10.58
C LEU A 426 -25.90 22.97 -11.05
N ASP A 427 -26.43 22.28 -12.06
CA ASP A 427 -25.79 21.11 -12.65
C ASP A 427 -24.40 21.45 -13.20
N VAL A 428 -24.28 22.54 -13.97
CA VAL A 428 -22.98 22.99 -14.50
C VAL A 428 -22.00 23.38 -13.40
N GLN A 429 -22.47 24.04 -12.34
CA GLN A 429 -21.64 24.36 -11.17
C GLN A 429 -21.10 23.10 -10.48
N ASN A 430 -21.96 22.10 -10.28
CA ASN A 430 -21.57 20.83 -9.68
C ASN A 430 -20.62 20.05 -10.59
N SER A 431 -20.87 20.02 -11.91
CA SER A 431 -19.96 19.38 -12.88
C SER A 431 -18.59 20.04 -12.92
N LEU A 432 -18.51 21.37 -12.83
CA LEU A 432 -17.22 22.07 -12.79
C LEU A 432 -16.44 21.75 -11.49
N ALA A 433 -17.13 21.72 -10.34
CA ALA A 433 -16.50 21.32 -9.08
C ALA A 433 -16.02 19.86 -9.09
N GLN A 434 -16.83 18.95 -9.62
CA GLN A 434 -16.47 17.53 -9.80
C GLN A 434 -15.26 17.38 -10.73
N ASN A 435 -15.26 18.07 -11.87
CA ASN A 435 -14.15 18.04 -12.81
C ASN A 435 -12.85 18.56 -12.19
N GLN A 436 -12.91 19.59 -11.33
CA GLN A 436 -11.73 20.05 -10.59
C GLN A 436 -11.22 19.02 -9.58
N TYR A 437 -12.13 18.31 -8.88
CA TYR A 437 -11.76 17.18 -8.03
C TYR A 437 -11.06 16.09 -8.86
N ASP A 438 -11.65 15.70 -10.00
CA ASP A 438 -11.11 14.67 -10.88
C ASP A 438 -9.72 15.05 -11.41
N TYR A 439 -9.52 16.32 -11.77
CA TYR A 439 -8.22 16.86 -12.19
C TYR A 439 -7.15 16.76 -11.10
N LEU A 440 -7.45 17.21 -9.88
CA LEU A 440 -6.51 17.19 -8.76
C LEU A 440 -6.15 15.75 -8.38
N TYR A 441 -7.15 14.88 -8.30
CA TYR A 441 -6.96 13.47 -7.97
C TYR A 441 -6.19 12.73 -9.05
N ALA A 442 -6.51 12.92 -10.34
CA ALA A 442 -5.76 12.34 -11.45
C ALA A 442 -4.30 12.83 -11.48
N THR A 443 -4.04 14.09 -11.09
CA THR A 443 -2.68 14.63 -10.98
C THR A 443 -1.88 13.96 -9.87
N LEU A 444 -2.48 13.70 -8.72
CA LEU A 444 -1.85 12.91 -7.66
C LEU A 444 -1.61 11.46 -8.10
N GLN A 445 -2.62 10.81 -8.68
CA GLN A 445 -2.55 9.43 -9.15
C GLN A 445 -1.42 9.26 -10.17
N LEU A 446 -1.24 10.22 -11.08
CA LEU A 446 -0.14 10.20 -12.05
C LEU A 446 1.23 10.24 -11.35
N TRP A 447 1.38 11.07 -10.32
CA TRP A 447 2.62 11.12 -9.54
C TRP A 447 2.89 9.83 -8.77
N LEU A 448 1.85 9.27 -8.12
CA LEU A 448 1.94 8.00 -7.42
C LEU A 448 2.31 6.86 -8.38
N ALA A 449 1.67 6.82 -9.55
CA ALA A 449 1.88 5.79 -10.55
C ALA A 449 3.30 5.83 -11.14
N GLN A 450 3.93 7.01 -11.17
CA GLN A 450 5.35 7.20 -11.52
C GLN A 450 6.32 6.89 -10.35
N GLY A 451 5.83 6.32 -9.26
CA GLY A 451 6.62 5.89 -8.10
C GLY A 451 6.82 6.95 -7.01
N GLY A 452 6.11 8.08 -7.08
CA GLY A 452 6.03 9.05 -5.98
C GLY A 452 7.34 9.75 -5.59
N ASN A 453 8.33 9.77 -6.49
CA ASN A 453 9.72 10.25 -6.30
C ASN A 453 10.25 10.28 -4.85
N ASN A 454 10.72 9.10 -4.44
CA ASN A 454 11.77 8.81 -3.45
C ASN A 454 11.79 9.67 -2.15
N PRO A 455 11.08 9.25 -1.08
CA PRO A 455 11.28 9.80 0.28
C PRO A 455 12.69 9.54 0.86
N GLN A 456 13.56 8.78 0.16
CA GLN A 456 14.91 8.45 0.60
C GLN A 456 15.89 9.63 0.71
N GLN A 457 15.52 10.84 0.31
CA GLN A 457 16.37 12.01 0.59
C GLN A 457 16.23 12.58 2.02
N ARG A 458 15.36 12.05 2.89
CA ARG A 458 15.20 12.63 4.25
C ARG A 458 15.19 11.68 5.44
N ILE A 459 14.96 10.37 5.28
CA ILE A 459 14.93 9.45 6.44
C ILE A 459 16.34 9.08 6.93
N SER A 460 17.35 9.06 6.05
CA SER A 460 18.74 8.77 6.42
C SER A 460 19.40 9.84 7.31
N GLN A 461 18.82 11.03 7.45
CA GLN A 461 19.31 12.06 8.38
C GLN A 461 18.76 11.93 9.80
N ASN A 462 17.68 11.18 10.02
CA ASN A 462 17.10 11.01 11.37
C ASN A 462 17.49 9.69 12.06
N GLU A 463 18.03 8.71 11.34
CA GLU A 463 18.60 7.49 11.96
C GLU A 463 20.09 7.64 12.36
N SER A 464 20.66 8.85 12.18
CA SER A 464 22.03 9.18 12.59
C SER A 464 22.10 10.20 13.75
N GLN A 465 21.02 10.34 14.53
CA GLN A 465 21.00 11.08 15.79
C GLN A 465 20.50 10.24 16.97
#